data_AF-A0A495YE89-F1
#
_entry.id   AF-A0A495YE89-F1
#
_cell.length_a   1.000
_cell.length_b   1.000
_cell.length_c   1.000
_cell.angle_alpha   90.00
_cell.angle_beta   90.00
_cell.angle_gamma   90.00
#
_symmetry.space_group_name_H-M   'P 1'
#
loop_
_entity.id
_entity.type
_entity.pdbx_description
1 polymer ?
#
loop_
_entity_poly.entity_id
_entity_poly.type
_entity_poly.pdbx_seq_one_letter_code
_entity_poly.pdbx_strand_id
1 'polypeptide(L)'
;MRHARHRADEHDRLMTDAARLLNRSALLLAGSVLADSGIEHYRGTFHNRAMVAPLAASTLSVLASVHGHADDTPERHRLRDAVHVASAAVGLTGSAFHLYNVTKRPSGFSWHNLFYGAPLGAPLALLLSGLLGATGERLRARPADAPRLAGLPAGRALAGLVAAGLVGTLGEVGLLHFRGAFQHRAMFVPLIVPPIAALSAAQIAMSRPCGDRRFSRWWMRATAVLGFVGVAFHARGVARQMGGWRNWSQNVLSGPPLPAPPSFTALAIAGLAATALAEREAR
;
A
#
# COMPACT_ATOMS: atom_id res chain seq x y z
N MET A 1 -26.50 32.01 6.36
CA MET A 1 -26.71 30.64 6.89
C MET A 1 -26.61 29.53 5.83
N ARG A 2 -27.24 29.61 4.64
CA ARG A 2 -27.17 28.55 3.61
C ARG A 2 -25.74 28.24 3.09
N HIS A 3 -24.90 29.25 2.89
CA HIS A 3 -23.49 29.05 2.49
C HIS A 3 -22.59 28.41 3.57
N ALA A 4 -22.93 28.53 4.85
CA ALA A 4 -22.17 27.89 5.92
C ALA A 4 -22.49 26.38 5.98
N ARG A 5 -23.78 26.02 5.88
CA ARG A 5 -24.22 24.62 5.82
C ARG A 5 -23.68 23.89 4.59
N HIS A 6 -23.75 24.49 3.41
CA HIS A 6 -23.21 23.89 2.19
C HIS A 6 -21.70 23.60 2.26
N ARG A 7 -20.91 24.49 2.90
CA ARG A 7 -19.46 24.31 3.06
C ARG A 7 -19.11 23.22 4.07
N ALA A 8 -19.93 23.05 5.12
CA ALA A 8 -19.80 21.94 6.06
C ALA A 8 -20.12 20.60 5.39
N ASP A 9 -21.22 20.53 4.63
CA ASP A 9 -21.64 19.30 3.93
C ASP A 9 -20.64 18.85 2.84
N GLU A 10 -19.98 19.79 2.16
CA GLU A 10 -18.90 19.48 1.20
C GLU A 10 -17.65 18.95 1.90
N HIS A 11 -17.38 19.46 3.10
CA HIS A 11 -16.24 19.04 3.89
C HIS A 11 -16.40 17.62 4.42
N ASP A 12 -17.54 17.33 5.05
CA ASP A 12 -17.83 16.01 5.60
C ASP A 12 -17.78 14.94 4.50
N ARG A 13 -18.28 15.28 3.29
CA ARG A 13 -18.14 14.44 2.11
C ARG A 13 -16.69 14.19 1.72
N LEU A 14 -15.84 15.22 1.71
CA LEU A 14 -14.40 15.07 1.40
C LEU A 14 -13.71 14.15 2.43
N MET A 15 -13.98 14.31 3.72
CA MET A 15 -13.38 13.46 4.76
C MET A 15 -13.82 12.01 4.64
N THR A 16 -15.12 11.77 4.43
CA THR A 16 -15.66 10.43 4.21
C THR A 16 -15.10 9.81 2.93
N ASP A 17 -14.98 10.56 1.83
CA ASP A 17 -14.37 10.09 0.59
C ASP A 17 -12.89 9.73 0.78
N ALA A 18 -12.13 10.58 1.48
CA ALA A 18 -10.73 10.30 1.80
C ALA A 18 -10.61 9.05 2.68
N ALA A 19 -11.44 8.90 3.71
CA ALA A 19 -11.47 7.72 4.56
C ALA A 19 -11.83 6.44 3.79
N ARG A 20 -12.76 6.51 2.83
CA ARG A 20 -13.12 5.38 1.95
C ARG A 20 -11.98 5.01 1.01
N LEU A 21 -11.29 5.99 0.42
CA LEU A 21 -10.10 5.74 -0.40
C LEU A 21 -8.98 5.09 0.42
N LEU A 22 -8.75 5.55 1.65
CA LEU A 22 -7.76 4.96 2.55
C LEU A 22 -8.12 3.52 2.95
N ASN A 23 -9.39 3.24 3.22
CA ASN A 23 -9.86 1.88 3.46
C ASN A 23 -9.67 0.98 2.23
N ARG A 24 -9.95 1.47 1.01
CA ARG A 24 -9.65 0.73 -0.23
C ARG A 24 -8.16 0.45 -0.41
N SER A 25 -7.31 1.43 -0.11
CA SER A 25 -5.85 1.25 -0.14
C SER A 25 -5.40 0.20 0.88
N ALA A 26 -5.86 0.29 2.13
CA ALA A 26 -5.55 -0.68 3.17
C ALA A 26 -6.05 -2.09 2.79
N LEU A 27 -7.27 -2.20 2.26
CA LEU A 27 -7.81 -3.46 1.74
C LEU A 27 -6.89 -4.11 0.70
N LEU A 28 -6.44 -3.33 -0.30
CA LEU A 28 -5.59 -3.85 -1.37
C LEU A 28 -4.20 -4.25 -0.85
N LEU A 29 -3.58 -3.47 0.04
CA LEU A 29 -2.30 -3.85 0.66
C LEU A 29 -2.45 -5.07 1.56
N ALA A 30 -3.42 -5.09 2.47
CA ALA A 30 -3.67 -6.23 3.36
C ALA A 30 -4.00 -7.50 2.56
N GLY A 31 -4.84 -7.40 1.53
CA GLY A 31 -5.16 -8.53 0.66
C GLY A 31 -3.94 -9.04 -0.11
N SER A 32 -3.08 -8.14 -0.59
CA SER A 32 -1.81 -8.49 -1.23
C SER A 32 -0.88 -9.21 -0.26
N VAL A 33 -0.74 -8.68 0.97
CA VAL A 33 0.08 -9.29 2.01
C VAL A 33 -0.47 -10.62 2.46
N LEU A 34 -1.79 -10.77 2.59
CA LEU A 34 -2.43 -12.03 2.96
C LEU A 34 -2.10 -13.12 1.93
N ALA A 35 -2.23 -12.80 0.64
CA ALA A 35 -1.89 -13.72 -0.44
C ALA A 35 -0.38 -14.03 -0.49
N ASP A 36 0.47 -13.00 -0.42
CA ASP A 36 1.92 -13.16 -0.49
C ASP A 36 2.48 -13.91 0.72
N SER A 37 2.10 -13.50 1.93
CA SER A 37 2.50 -14.16 3.18
C SER A 37 2.01 -15.60 3.22
N GLY A 38 0.80 -15.89 2.72
CA GLY A 38 0.30 -17.26 2.62
C GLY A 38 1.23 -18.15 1.80
N ILE A 39 1.69 -17.65 0.65
CA ILE A 39 2.56 -18.37 -0.28
C ILE A 39 3.99 -18.48 0.28
N GLU A 40 4.57 -17.37 0.71
CA GLU A 40 5.97 -17.29 1.16
C GLU A 40 6.18 -17.98 2.52
N HIS A 41 5.23 -17.86 3.45
CA HIS A 41 5.34 -18.55 4.73
C HIS A 41 5.04 -20.04 4.61
N TYR A 42 4.20 -20.45 3.66
CA TYR A 42 4.05 -21.85 3.27
C TYR A 42 5.35 -22.41 2.67
N ARG A 43 6.04 -21.65 1.80
CA ARG A 43 7.37 -22.04 1.29
C ARG A 43 8.40 -22.19 2.41
N GLY A 44 8.34 -21.30 3.41
CA GLY A 44 9.13 -21.38 4.64
C GLY A 44 8.60 -22.36 5.68
N THR A 45 7.66 -23.24 5.30
CA THR A 45 7.02 -24.31 6.09
C THR A 45 6.49 -23.87 7.45
N PHE A 46 6.18 -22.58 7.63
CA PHE A 46 5.82 -21.98 8.91
C PHE A 46 6.78 -22.36 10.06
N HIS A 47 8.08 -22.45 9.77
CA HIS A 47 9.09 -22.91 10.73
C HIS A 47 9.10 -22.11 12.05
N ASN A 48 8.64 -20.86 12.03
CA ASN A 48 8.42 -20.04 13.22
C ASN A 48 6.93 -19.73 13.38
N ARG A 49 6.37 -20.00 14.57
CA ARG A 49 4.96 -19.71 14.88
C ARG A 49 4.58 -18.24 14.67
N ALA A 50 5.53 -17.31 14.80
CA ALA A 50 5.32 -15.89 14.51
C ALA A 50 4.90 -15.62 13.05
N MET A 51 5.17 -16.54 12.11
CA MET A 51 4.77 -16.43 10.71
C MET A 51 3.24 -16.47 10.52
N VAL A 52 2.47 -16.90 11.53
CA VAL A 52 1.00 -16.87 11.52
C VAL A 52 0.46 -15.46 11.82
N ALA A 53 1.20 -14.64 12.56
CA ALA A 53 0.77 -13.29 12.95
C ALA A 53 0.40 -12.39 11.75
N PRO A 54 1.21 -12.26 10.68
CA PRO A 54 0.83 -11.43 9.54
C PRO A 54 -0.39 -11.96 8.78
N LEU A 55 -0.66 -13.26 8.77
CA LEU A 55 -1.87 -13.83 8.17
C LEU A 55 -3.13 -13.44 8.96
N ALA A 56 -3.08 -13.57 10.28
CA ALA A 56 -4.18 -13.14 11.15
C ALA A 56 -4.40 -11.63 11.06
N ALA A 57 -3.33 -10.84 11.15
CA ALA A 57 -3.40 -9.38 11.07
C ALA A 57 -3.92 -8.90 9.71
N SER A 58 -3.40 -9.42 8.60
CA SER A 58 -3.88 -9.04 7.26
C SER A 58 -5.33 -9.47 7.01
N THR A 59 -5.76 -10.65 7.49
CA THR A 59 -7.17 -11.07 7.42
C THR A 59 -8.09 -10.11 8.17
N LEU A 60 -7.74 -9.77 9.42
CA LEU A 60 -8.51 -8.81 10.21
C LEU A 60 -8.52 -7.43 9.54
N SER A 61 -7.38 -6.98 9.00
CA SER A 61 -7.27 -5.71 8.28
C SER A 61 -8.13 -5.67 7.02
N VAL A 62 -8.19 -6.77 6.25
CA VAL A 62 -9.11 -6.92 5.10
C VAL A 62 -10.56 -6.76 5.56
N LEU A 63 -10.99 -7.50 6.59
CA LEU A 63 -12.36 -7.43 7.10
C LEU A 63 -12.70 -6.02 7.61
N ALA A 64 -11.79 -5.43 8.38
CA ALA A 64 -11.90 -4.09 8.91
C ALA A 64 -12.01 -3.04 7.78
N SER A 65 -11.21 -3.17 6.72
CA SER A 65 -11.25 -2.26 5.56
C SER A 65 -12.45 -2.48 4.65
N VAL A 66 -12.97 -3.71 4.51
CA VAL A 66 -14.25 -3.96 3.81
C VAL A 66 -15.39 -3.28 4.56
N HIS A 67 -15.46 -3.48 5.88
CA HIS A 67 -16.43 -2.81 6.73
C HIS A 67 -16.28 -1.28 6.66
N GLY A 68 -15.06 -0.76 6.75
CA GLY A 68 -14.78 0.67 6.63
C GLY A 68 -14.98 1.26 5.25
N HIS A 69 -14.97 0.46 4.19
CA HIS A 69 -15.32 0.92 2.87
C HIS A 69 -16.84 1.14 2.73
N ALA A 70 -17.65 0.25 3.31
CA ALA A 70 -19.11 0.30 3.27
C ALA A 70 -19.72 1.24 4.34
N ASP A 71 -18.90 1.73 5.27
CA ASP A 71 -19.33 2.59 6.36
C ASP A 71 -19.28 4.08 5.98
N ASP A 72 -20.44 4.72 5.97
CA ASP A 72 -20.62 6.14 5.67
C ASP A 72 -20.70 7.02 6.92
N THR A 73 -20.56 6.44 8.12
CA THR A 73 -20.61 7.22 9.36
C THR A 73 -19.40 8.15 9.47
N PRO A 74 -19.60 9.41 9.91
CA PRO A 74 -18.49 10.33 10.10
C PRO A 74 -17.68 9.99 11.35
N GLU A 75 -18.15 9.08 12.20
CA GLU A 75 -17.50 8.74 13.46
C GLU A 75 -16.38 7.71 13.30
N ARG A 76 -15.41 7.75 14.20
CA ARG A 76 -14.33 6.75 14.25
C ARG A 76 -14.82 5.44 14.83
N HIS A 77 -14.59 4.35 14.12
CA HIS A 77 -14.87 3.02 14.64
C HIS A 77 -13.66 2.49 15.43
N ARG A 78 -13.74 2.49 16.77
CA ARG A 78 -12.61 2.15 17.66
C ARG A 78 -11.98 0.78 17.38
N LEU A 79 -12.80 -0.25 17.15
CA LEU A 79 -12.30 -1.60 16.85
C LEU A 79 -11.55 -1.66 15.50
N ARG A 80 -12.09 -1.02 14.45
CA ARG A 80 -11.44 -0.93 13.13
C ARG A 80 -10.09 -0.23 13.24
N ASP A 81 -10.03 0.89 13.96
CA ASP A 81 -8.76 1.58 14.22
C ASP A 81 -7.78 0.70 14.99
N ALA A 82 -8.23 -0.01 16.03
CA ALA A 82 -7.38 -0.92 16.79
C ALA A 82 -6.81 -2.05 15.91
N VAL A 83 -7.62 -2.63 15.02
CA VAL A 83 -7.17 -3.63 14.04
C VAL A 83 -6.11 -3.06 13.10
N HIS A 84 -6.31 -1.85 12.59
CA HIS A 84 -5.33 -1.21 11.72
C HIS A 84 -4.02 -0.85 12.44
N VAL A 85 -4.10 -0.34 13.67
CA VAL A 85 -2.92 -0.08 14.51
C VAL A 85 -2.18 -1.38 14.85
N ALA A 86 -2.90 -2.44 15.21
CA ALA A 86 -2.31 -3.75 15.46
C ALA A 86 -1.64 -4.31 14.19
N SER A 87 -2.28 -4.17 13.03
CA SER A 87 -1.69 -4.56 11.73
C SER A 87 -0.41 -3.79 11.45
N ALA A 88 -0.40 -2.48 11.71
CA ALA A 88 0.80 -1.66 11.56
C ALA A 88 1.93 -2.15 12.48
N ALA A 89 1.62 -2.47 13.73
CA ALA A 89 2.60 -3.01 14.68
C ALA A 89 3.16 -4.36 14.21
N VAL A 90 2.29 -5.29 13.76
CA VAL A 90 2.73 -6.59 13.20
C VAL A 90 3.60 -6.40 11.97
N GLY A 91 3.26 -5.48 11.07
CA GLY A 91 4.09 -5.14 9.91
C GLY A 91 5.45 -4.57 10.29
N LEU A 92 5.51 -3.67 11.28
CA LEU A 92 6.77 -3.12 11.79
C LEU A 92 7.66 -4.20 12.40
N THR A 93 7.08 -5.03 13.28
CA THR A 93 7.79 -6.16 13.90
C THR A 93 8.25 -7.16 12.84
N GLY A 94 7.40 -7.51 11.88
CA GLY A 94 7.74 -8.38 10.76
C GLY A 94 8.88 -7.82 9.92
N SER A 95 8.91 -6.50 9.70
CA SER A 95 9.98 -5.83 8.95
C SER A 95 11.32 -5.97 9.68
N ALA A 96 11.32 -5.80 11.00
CA ALA A 96 12.50 -6.03 11.84
C ALA A 96 12.96 -7.50 11.79
N PHE A 97 12.04 -8.46 11.88
CA PHE A 97 12.35 -9.89 11.77
C PHE A 97 12.95 -10.25 10.40
N HIS A 98 12.36 -9.74 9.32
CA HIS A 98 12.82 -10.02 7.97
C HIS A 98 14.19 -9.37 7.70
N LEU A 99 14.37 -8.12 8.14
CA LEU A 99 15.66 -7.43 8.07
C LEU A 99 16.74 -8.20 8.84
N TYR A 100 16.46 -8.60 10.08
CA TYR A 100 17.35 -9.44 10.87
C TYR A 100 17.66 -10.78 10.19
N ASN A 101 16.67 -11.39 9.54
CA ASN A 101 16.88 -12.63 8.80
C ASN A 101 17.84 -12.45 7.61
N VAL A 102 17.73 -11.34 6.87
CA VAL A 102 18.62 -11.02 5.76
C VAL A 102 20.04 -10.73 6.26
N THR A 103 20.19 -9.94 7.32
CA THR A 103 21.52 -9.54 7.82
C THR A 103 22.25 -10.65 8.55
N LYS A 104 21.55 -11.57 9.23
CA LYS A 104 22.17 -12.69 9.94
C LYS A 104 22.64 -13.82 9.03
N ARG A 105 22.10 -13.91 7.80
CA ARG A 105 22.50 -14.95 6.84
C ARG A 105 23.95 -14.72 6.40
N PRO A 106 24.71 -15.78 6.09
CA PRO A 106 26.02 -15.62 5.45
C PRO A 106 25.91 -14.70 4.24
N SER A 107 26.91 -13.85 4.02
CA SER A 107 26.95 -12.78 2.99
C SER A 107 26.02 -11.57 3.19
N GLY A 108 25.20 -11.51 4.26
CA GLY A 108 24.41 -10.32 4.60
C GLY A 108 23.54 -9.80 3.44
N PHE A 109 23.71 -8.53 3.06
CA PHE A 109 23.03 -7.93 1.90
C PHE A 109 23.67 -8.37 0.57
N SER A 110 23.48 -9.62 0.19
CA SER A 110 23.85 -10.15 -1.13
C SER A 110 22.63 -10.30 -2.03
N TRP A 111 22.84 -10.33 -3.35
CA TRP A 111 21.77 -10.62 -4.32
C TRP A 111 21.03 -11.92 -3.99
N HIS A 112 21.75 -12.94 -3.54
CA HIS A 112 21.16 -14.21 -3.15
C HIS A 112 20.16 -14.05 -1.99
N ASN A 113 20.55 -13.37 -0.91
CA ASN A 113 19.69 -13.16 0.25
C ASN A 113 18.51 -12.22 -0.05
N LEU A 114 18.71 -11.22 -0.91
CA LEU A 114 17.64 -10.31 -1.33
C LEU A 114 16.63 -10.99 -2.26
N PHE A 115 17.04 -11.96 -3.07
CA PHE A 115 16.17 -12.68 -4.00
C PHE A 115 15.44 -13.88 -3.40
N TYR A 116 16.10 -14.60 -2.49
CA TYR A 116 15.63 -15.92 -2.01
C TYR A 116 15.51 -15.99 -0.48
N GLY A 117 15.85 -14.92 0.23
CA GLY A 117 15.65 -14.78 1.66
C GLY A 117 14.24 -14.31 2.01
N ALA A 118 14.09 -13.81 3.24
CA ALA A 118 12.81 -13.27 3.70
C ALA A 118 12.48 -11.96 2.94
N PRO A 119 11.30 -11.86 2.28
CA PRO A 119 10.97 -10.69 1.47
C PRO A 119 10.78 -9.45 2.36
N LEU A 120 11.45 -8.33 2.05
CA LEU A 120 11.43 -7.15 2.90
C LEU A 120 10.13 -6.34 2.79
N GLY A 121 9.46 -6.30 1.64
CA GLY A 121 8.32 -5.41 1.48
C GLY A 121 6.97 -6.00 1.84
N ALA A 122 6.78 -7.31 1.90
CA ALA A 122 5.54 -7.89 2.45
C ALA A 122 5.20 -7.35 3.86
N PRO A 123 6.13 -7.37 4.85
CA PRO A 123 5.84 -6.78 6.16
C PRO A 123 5.75 -5.24 6.12
N LEU A 124 6.49 -4.55 5.26
CA LEU A 124 6.34 -3.10 5.07
C LEU A 124 4.98 -2.73 4.45
N ALA A 125 4.45 -3.53 3.54
CA ALA A 125 3.12 -3.37 2.96
C ALA A 125 2.03 -3.56 4.02
N LEU A 126 2.21 -4.47 4.98
CA LEU A 126 1.31 -4.61 6.13
C LEU A 126 1.39 -3.39 7.06
N LEU A 127 2.60 -2.87 7.30
CA LEU A 127 2.80 -1.65 8.04
C LEU A 127 2.04 -0.49 7.37
N LEU A 128 2.26 -0.28 6.07
CA LEU A 128 1.57 0.74 5.28
C LEU A 128 0.05 0.54 5.28
N SER A 129 -0.43 -0.69 5.13
CA SER A 129 -1.84 -1.03 5.22
C SER A 129 -2.46 -0.56 6.54
N GLY A 130 -1.82 -0.90 7.66
CA GLY A 130 -2.27 -0.51 8.99
C GLY A 130 -2.22 0.99 9.21
N LEU A 131 -1.14 1.66 8.79
CA LEU A 131 -1.02 3.12 8.89
C LEU A 131 -2.09 3.85 8.08
N LEU A 132 -2.37 3.40 6.85
CA LEU A 132 -3.37 4.01 5.98
C LEU A 132 -4.79 3.77 6.51
N GLY A 133 -5.12 2.56 6.95
CA GLY A 133 -6.41 2.25 7.56
C GLY A 133 -6.66 3.05 8.84
N ALA A 134 -5.69 3.08 9.75
CA ALA A 134 -5.78 3.88 10.98
C ALA A 134 -5.88 5.38 10.69
N THR A 135 -5.21 5.86 9.64
CA THR A 135 -5.37 7.25 9.19
C THR A 135 -6.79 7.52 8.71
N GLY A 136 -7.40 6.61 7.95
CA GLY A 136 -8.81 6.71 7.54
C GLY A 136 -9.75 6.86 8.74
N GLU A 137 -9.52 6.07 9.79
CA GLU A 137 -10.30 6.16 11.03
C GLU A 137 -10.10 7.43 11.82
N ARG A 138 -8.86 7.91 11.86
CA ARG A 138 -8.55 9.15 12.55
C ARG A 138 -9.08 10.37 11.80
N LEU A 139 -9.20 10.31 10.48
CA LEU A 139 -9.80 11.38 9.69
C LEU A 139 -11.30 11.52 9.96
N ARG A 140 -12.02 10.40 10.12
CA ARG A 140 -13.43 10.40 10.55
C ARG A 140 -13.62 11.17 11.88
N ALA A 141 -12.77 10.92 12.88
CA ALA A 141 -12.87 11.57 14.20
C ALA A 141 -12.40 13.05 14.28
N ARG A 142 -11.94 13.69 13.21
CA ARG A 142 -11.32 15.03 13.30
C ARG A 142 -12.33 16.13 12.96
N PRO A 143 -12.26 17.29 13.65
CA PRO A 143 -12.98 18.47 13.19
C PRO A 143 -12.52 18.85 11.79
N ALA A 144 -13.50 19.13 10.95
CA ALA A 144 -13.37 19.45 9.53
C ALA A 144 -12.28 20.49 9.25
N ASP A 145 -12.21 21.59 9.99
CA ASP A 145 -11.59 22.81 9.47
C ASP A 145 -10.07 22.71 9.20
N ALA A 146 -9.34 21.76 9.81
CA ALA A 146 -7.93 21.49 9.50
C ALA A 146 -7.46 20.12 10.01
N PRO A 147 -7.74 19.00 9.30
CA PRO A 147 -7.27 17.70 9.73
C PRO A 147 -5.74 17.69 9.73
N ARG A 148 -5.16 17.31 10.88
CA ARG A 148 -3.72 17.14 11.05
C ARG A 148 -3.38 15.68 11.29
N LEU A 149 -2.19 15.24 10.92
CA LEU A 149 -1.65 13.93 11.25
C LEU A 149 -0.23 14.15 11.77
N ALA A 150 0.05 13.69 12.99
CA ALA A 150 1.35 13.90 13.65
C ALA A 150 1.84 15.37 13.62
N GLY A 151 0.92 16.33 13.80
CA GLY A 151 1.24 17.77 13.80
C GLY A 151 1.32 18.43 12.41
N LEU A 152 1.36 17.65 11.32
CA LEU A 152 1.36 18.15 9.95
C LEU A 152 -0.06 18.18 9.36
N PRO A 153 -0.33 19.01 8.33
CA PRO A 153 -1.58 18.91 7.56
C PRO A 153 -1.76 17.50 7.00
N ALA A 154 -2.97 16.94 7.11
CA ALA A 154 -3.24 15.54 6.81
C ALA A 154 -2.89 15.15 5.38
N GLY A 155 -3.20 16.00 4.39
CA GLY A 155 -2.84 15.79 2.99
C GLY A 155 -1.34 15.70 2.79
N ARG A 156 -0.57 16.58 3.43
CA ARG A 156 0.90 16.56 3.38
C ARG A 156 1.51 15.33 4.06
N ALA A 157 1.05 15.01 5.26
CA ALA A 157 1.53 13.84 6.00
C ALA A 157 1.26 12.55 5.22
N LEU A 158 0.04 12.42 4.68
CA LEU A 158 -0.36 11.27 3.88
C LEU A 158 0.42 11.21 2.55
N ALA A 159 0.66 12.34 1.90
CA ALA A 159 1.49 12.38 0.70
C ALA A 159 2.93 11.92 0.97
N GLY A 160 3.50 12.28 2.13
CA GLY A 160 4.80 11.79 2.57
C GLY A 160 4.82 10.27 2.77
N LEU A 161 3.78 9.73 3.41
CA LEU A 161 3.62 8.29 3.59
C LEU A 161 3.50 7.55 2.25
N VAL A 162 2.71 8.09 1.31
CA VAL A 162 2.55 7.55 -0.04
C VAL A 162 3.86 7.60 -0.81
N ALA A 163 4.60 8.71 -0.75
CA ALA A 163 5.90 8.84 -1.40
C ALA A 163 6.91 7.79 -0.88
N ALA A 164 7.00 7.64 0.45
CA ALA A 164 7.86 6.63 1.07
C ALA A 164 7.44 5.20 0.68
N GLY A 165 6.14 4.91 0.68
CA GLY A 165 5.59 3.63 0.23
C GLY A 165 5.95 3.33 -1.23
N LEU A 166 5.74 4.29 -2.13
CA LEU A 166 6.05 4.12 -3.56
C LEU A 166 7.54 3.91 -3.80
N VAL A 167 8.43 4.61 -3.07
CA VAL A 167 9.88 4.38 -3.14
C VAL A 167 10.24 2.97 -2.67
N GLY A 168 9.63 2.49 -1.58
CA GLY A 168 9.81 1.11 -1.11
C GLY A 168 9.39 0.09 -2.16
N THR A 169 8.19 0.24 -2.72
CA THR A 169 7.68 -0.64 -3.78
C THR A 169 8.54 -0.58 -5.05
N LEU A 170 9.10 0.58 -5.38
CA LEU A 170 10.05 0.73 -6.50
C LEU A 170 11.34 -0.05 -6.27
N GLY A 171 11.87 -0.04 -5.04
CA GLY A 171 13.02 -0.86 -4.67
C GLY A 171 12.75 -2.34 -4.87
N GLU A 172 11.60 -2.83 -4.42
CA GLU A 172 11.21 -4.23 -4.60
C GLU A 172 11.00 -4.61 -6.05
N VAL A 173 10.30 -3.77 -6.82
CA VAL A 173 10.10 -4.01 -8.25
C VAL A 173 11.40 -4.03 -9.00
N GLY A 174 12.30 -3.07 -8.75
CA GLY A 174 13.63 -3.05 -9.36
C GLY A 174 14.40 -4.33 -9.07
N LEU A 175 14.40 -4.75 -7.79
CA LEU A 175 15.06 -5.96 -7.33
C LEU A 175 14.47 -7.22 -7.98
N LEU A 176 13.15 -7.41 -7.93
CA LEU A 176 12.49 -8.63 -8.39
C LEU A 176 12.38 -8.70 -9.92
N HIS A 177 12.30 -7.56 -10.61
CA HIS A 177 12.40 -7.53 -12.07
C HIS A 177 13.84 -7.80 -12.53
N PHE A 178 14.84 -7.33 -11.79
CA PHE A 178 16.24 -7.68 -12.02
C PHE A 178 16.50 -9.18 -11.81
N ARG A 179 15.93 -9.78 -10.75
CA ARG A 179 15.93 -11.25 -10.57
C ARG A 179 15.32 -11.99 -11.76
N GLY A 180 14.26 -11.43 -12.35
CA GLY A 180 13.63 -11.91 -13.58
C GLY A 180 14.33 -11.49 -14.88
N ALA A 181 15.54 -10.93 -14.80
CA ALA A 181 16.39 -10.47 -15.90
C ALA A 181 15.72 -9.50 -16.89
N PHE A 182 14.66 -8.79 -16.49
CA PHE A 182 13.89 -7.91 -17.38
C PHE A 182 13.49 -8.54 -18.72
N GLN A 183 13.22 -9.86 -18.72
CA GLN A 183 12.95 -10.65 -19.92
C GLN A 183 11.77 -10.15 -20.78
N HIS A 184 10.90 -9.30 -20.24
CA HIS A 184 9.80 -8.68 -20.97
C HIS A 184 9.83 -7.16 -20.84
N ARG A 185 9.68 -6.43 -21.95
CA ARG A 185 9.75 -4.96 -21.99
C ARG A 185 8.78 -4.26 -21.04
N ALA A 186 7.61 -4.84 -20.78
CA ALA A 186 6.65 -4.27 -19.82
C ALA A 186 7.19 -4.20 -18.37
N MET A 187 8.24 -4.97 -18.03
CA MET A 187 8.89 -4.91 -16.72
C MET A 187 9.56 -3.56 -16.44
N PHE A 188 9.83 -2.75 -17.47
CA PHE A 188 10.37 -1.40 -17.30
C PHE A 188 9.30 -0.35 -17.00
N VAL A 189 8.02 -0.61 -17.31
CA VAL A 189 6.95 0.39 -17.13
C VAL A 189 6.79 0.80 -15.65
N PRO A 190 6.83 -0.13 -14.67
CA PRO A 190 6.82 0.22 -13.26
C PRO A 190 8.08 0.94 -12.75
N LEU A 191 9.13 1.08 -13.56
CA LEU A 191 10.31 1.88 -13.24
C LEU A 191 10.26 3.28 -13.85
N ILE A 192 9.17 3.64 -14.52
CA ILE A 192 8.99 4.96 -15.17
C ILE A 192 7.77 5.68 -14.60
N VAL A 193 6.62 5.01 -14.52
CA VAL A 193 5.36 5.65 -14.11
C VAL A 193 5.30 5.94 -12.60
N PRO A 194 5.53 4.95 -11.69
CA PRO A 194 5.48 5.20 -10.25
C PRO A 194 6.53 6.19 -9.70
N PRO A 195 7.77 6.31 -10.23
CA PRO A 195 8.71 7.34 -9.77
C PRO A 195 8.17 8.76 -9.93
N ILE A 196 7.45 9.04 -11.03
CA ILE A 196 6.85 10.36 -11.23
C ILE A 196 5.73 10.60 -10.21
N ALA A 197 4.91 9.57 -9.92
CA ALA A 197 3.91 9.64 -8.87
C ALA A 197 4.54 9.88 -7.48
N ALA A 198 5.62 9.16 -7.16
CA ALA A 198 6.37 9.30 -5.91
C ALA A 198 6.97 10.70 -5.74
N LEU A 199 7.61 11.24 -6.79
CA LEU A 199 8.13 12.60 -6.80
C LEU A 199 7.01 13.65 -6.65
N SER A 200 5.87 13.44 -7.31
CA SER A 200 4.72 14.35 -7.15
C SER A 200 4.15 14.32 -5.73
N ALA A 201 4.10 13.16 -5.08
CA ALA A 201 3.67 13.01 -3.69
C ALA A 201 4.68 13.64 -2.72
N ALA A 202 5.98 13.43 -2.94
CA ALA A 202 7.04 14.08 -2.17
C ALA A 202 6.95 15.60 -2.29
N GLN A 203 6.70 16.11 -3.51
CA GLN A 203 6.49 17.53 -3.75
C GLN A 203 5.26 18.04 -2.97
N ILE A 204 4.14 17.31 -2.92
CA ILE A 204 2.99 17.66 -2.05
C ILE A 204 3.41 17.72 -0.57
N ALA A 205 4.15 16.71 -0.09
CA ALA A 205 4.57 16.61 1.30
C ALA A 205 5.46 17.79 1.75
N MET A 206 6.33 18.28 0.85
CA MET A 206 7.29 19.34 1.12
C MET A 206 6.75 20.75 0.81
N SER A 207 5.84 20.89 -0.14
CA SER A 207 5.33 22.20 -0.59
C SER A 207 4.37 22.84 0.40
N ARG A 208 4.31 24.17 0.40
CA ARG A 208 3.19 24.91 1.01
C ARG A 208 1.85 24.48 0.36
N PRO A 209 0.71 24.63 1.06
CA PRO A 209 -0.59 24.36 0.47
C PRO A 209 -0.76 25.10 -0.85
N CYS A 210 -1.16 24.37 -1.89
CA CYS A 210 -1.35 24.86 -3.26
C CYS A 210 -2.56 24.16 -3.89
N GLY A 211 -3.38 24.90 -4.62
CA GLY A 211 -4.73 24.51 -5.02
C GLY A 211 -4.86 23.64 -6.28
N ASP A 212 -3.94 23.70 -7.24
CA ASP A 212 -3.97 22.82 -8.43
C ASP A 212 -2.95 21.69 -8.31
N ARG A 213 -3.44 20.44 -8.25
CA ARG A 213 -2.61 19.22 -8.24
C ARG A 213 -3.02 18.24 -9.35
N ARG A 214 -3.57 18.72 -10.48
CA ARG A 214 -4.00 17.88 -11.61
C ARG A 214 -2.91 16.92 -12.11
N PHE A 215 -1.66 17.38 -12.15
CA PHE A 215 -0.52 16.56 -12.53
C PHE A 215 -0.36 15.34 -11.60
N SER A 216 -0.34 15.56 -10.28
CA SER A 216 -0.23 14.47 -9.31
C SER A 216 -1.42 13.50 -9.42
N ARG A 217 -2.64 14.02 -9.58
CA ARG A 217 -3.84 13.19 -9.75
C ARG A 217 -3.76 12.28 -10.98
N TRP A 218 -3.26 12.79 -12.10
CA TRP A 218 -3.05 11.99 -13.32
C TRP A 218 -2.05 10.87 -13.11
N TRP A 219 -0.89 11.18 -12.51
CA TRP A 219 0.14 10.17 -12.26
C TRP A 219 -0.27 9.13 -11.21
N MET A 220 -1.06 9.52 -10.20
CA MET A 220 -1.67 8.56 -9.28
C MET A 220 -2.64 7.64 -10.02
N ARG A 221 -3.54 8.16 -10.86
CA ARG A 221 -4.44 7.32 -11.67
C ARG A 221 -3.68 6.37 -12.60
N ALA A 222 -2.65 6.86 -13.28
CA ALA A 222 -1.81 6.04 -14.15
C ALA A 222 -1.11 4.92 -13.36
N THR A 223 -0.54 5.24 -12.19
CA THR A 223 0.07 4.25 -11.28
C THR A 223 -0.95 3.23 -10.77
N ALA A 224 -2.20 3.66 -10.52
CA ALA A 224 -3.26 2.75 -10.10
C ALA A 224 -3.65 1.75 -11.20
N VAL A 225 -3.85 2.25 -12.43
CA VAL A 225 -4.13 1.40 -13.59
C VAL A 225 -2.97 0.44 -13.85
N LEU A 226 -1.73 0.92 -13.74
CA LEU A 226 -0.53 0.11 -13.91
C LEU A 226 -0.49 -1.05 -12.92
N GLY A 227 -0.75 -0.81 -11.63
CA GLY A 227 -0.77 -1.86 -10.61
C GLY A 227 -1.81 -2.94 -10.92
N PHE A 228 -3.00 -2.55 -11.36
CA PHE A 228 -4.05 -3.48 -11.78
C PHE A 228 -3.66 -4.29 -13.02
N VAL A 229 -3.19 -3.61 -14.07
CA VAL A 229 -2.73 -4.24 -15.32
C VAL A 229 -1.53 -5.17 -15.07
N GLY A 230 -0.66 -4.82 -14.13
CA GLY A 230 0.48 -5.64 -13.72
C GLY A 230 0.09 -7.03 -13.24
N VAL A 231 -1.07 -7.17 -12.56
CA VAL A 231 -1.61 -8.49 -12.16
C VAL A 231 -1.85 -9.36 -13.40
N ALA A 232 -2.40 -8.80 -14.47
CA ALA A 232 -2.66 -9.55 -15.70
C ALA A 232 -1.34 -9.98 -16.38
N PHE A 233 -0.32 -9.13 -16.40
CA PHE A 233 1.00 -9.50 -16.90
C PHE A 233 1.65 -10.60 -16.05
N HIS A 234 1.56 -10.52 -14.72
CA HIS A 234 2.09 -11.53 -13.83
C HIS A 234 1.34 -12.86 -13.98
N ALA A 235 0.01 -12.81 -14.08
CA ALA A 235 -0.85 -13.97 -14.36
C ALA A 235 -0.49 -14.63 -15.69
N ARG A 236 -0.26 -13.84 -16.75
CA ARG A 236 0.23 -14.36 -18.03
C ARG A 236 1.62 -14.98 -17.88
N GLY A 237 2.50 -14.40 -17.07
CA GLY A 237 3.81 -14.97 -16.74
C GLY A 237 3.70 -16.35 -16.09
N VAL A 238 2.85 -16.50 -15.07
CA VAL A 238 2.54 -17.79 -14.44
C VAL A 238 1.99 -18.79 -15.45
N ALA A 239 1.07 -18.36 -16.33
CA ALA A 239 0.47 -19.20 -17.36
C ALA A 239 1.47 -19.76 -18.38
N ARG A 240 2.59 -19.05 -18.60
CA ARG A 240 3.63 -19.43 -19.57
C ARG A 240 4.69 -20.36 -19.01
N GLN A 241 4.66 -20.62 -17.70
CA GLN A 241 5.53 -21.63 -17.10
C GLN A 241 5.13 -23.04 -17.54
N MET A 242 6.02 -24.02 -17.35
CA MET A 242 5.76 -25.41 -17.72
C MET A 242 4.50 -25.94 -17.03
N GLY A 243 3.57 -26.48 -17.83
CA GLY A 243 2.25 -26.93 -17.38
C GLY A 243 1.23 -25.81 -17.12
N GLY A 244 1.62 -24.53 -17.22
CA GLY A 244 0.76 -23.36 -17.06
C GLY A 244 -0.09 -23.40 -15.78
N TRP A 245 -1.35 -22.95 -15.87
CA TRP A 245 -2.28 -22.98 -14.73
C TRP A 245 -2.68 -24.39 -14.28
N ARG A 246 -2.46 -25.43 -15.09
CA ARG A 246 -2.70 -26.82 -14.65
C ARG A 246 -1.69 -27.24 -13.57
N ASN A 247 -0.52 -26.61 -13.56
CA ASN A 247 0.52 -26.78 -12.54
C ASN A 247 0.61 -25.54 -11.61
N TRP A 248 -0.54 -24.99 -11.20
CA TRP A 248 -0.58 -23.73 -10.44
C TRP A 248 0.17 -23.80 -9.11
N SER A 249 0.16 -24.94 -8.42
CA SER A 249 0.78 -25.09 -7.09
C SER A 249 2.29 -24.82 -7.14
N GLN A 250 2.97 -25.23 -8.22
CA GLN A 250 4.36 -24.90 -8.46
C GLN A 250 4.52 -23.53 -9.11
N ASN A 251 3.71 -23.22 -10.12
CA ASN A 251 3.93 -22.02 -10.94
C ASN A 251 3.62 -20.71 -10.22
N VAL A 252 2.73 -20.72 -9.23
CA VAL A 252 2.52 -19.56 -8.34
C VAL A 252 3.70 -19.35 -7.41
N LEU A 253 4.37 -20.43 -6.98
CA LEU A 253 5.59 -20.33 -6.16
C LEU A 253 6.79 -19.87 -6.99
N SER A 254 7.01 -20.47 -8.15
CA SER A 254 8.22 -20.23 -8.96
C SER A 254 8.09 -19.06 -9.93
N GLY A 255 6.86 -18.62 -10.23
CA GLY A 255 6.56 -17.57 -11.20
C GLY A 255 6.64 -16.14 -10.64
N PRO A 256 6.19 -15.15 -11.44
CA PRO A 256 6.07 -13.78 -10.97
C PRO A 256 5.07 -13.66 -9.81
N PRO A 257 5.35 -12.83 -8.79
CA PRO A 257 4.48 -12.70 -7.63
C PRO A 257 3.18 -11.98 -8.01
N LEU A 258 2.06 -12.71 -8.09
CA LEU A 258 0.73 -12.14 -8.38
C LEU A 258 0.28 -11.06 -7.38
N PRO A 259 0.57 -11.17 -6.07
CA PRO A 259 0.13 -10.17 -5.10
C PRO A 259 0.95 -8.89 -5.10
N ALA A 260 2.08 -8.81 -5.82
CA ALA A 260 2.95 -7.62 -5.74
C ALA A 260 2.38 -6.39 -6.49
N PRO A 261 1.89 -6.47 -7.76
CA PRO A 261 1.43 -5.30 -8.49
C PRO A 261 0.29 -4.46 -7.84
N PRO A 262 -0.70 -5.05 -7.13
CA PRO A 262 -1.74 -4.26 -6.47
C PRO A 262 -1.24 -3.26 -5.43
N SER A 263 -0.01 -3.40 -4.90
CA SER A 263 0.59 -2.41 -3.99
C SER A 263 0.70 -1.01 -4.62
N PHE A 264 1.03 -0.90 -5.91
CA PHE A 264 0.98 0.37 -6.63
C PHE A 264 -0.43 0.94 -6.71
N THR A 265 -1.43 0.08 -6.93
CA THR A 265 -2.85 0.47 -6.96
C THR A 265 -3.28 1.05 -5.62
N ALA A 266 -2.93 0.36 -4.54
CA ALA A 266 -3.24 0.79 -3.20
C ALA A 266 -2.61 2.15 -2.88
N LEU A 267 -1.28 2.27 -3.01
CA LEU A 267 -0.55 3.48 -2.70
C LEU A 267 -1.00 4.66 -3.57
N ALA A 268 -1.33 4.42 -4.83
CA ALA A 268 -1.88 5.44 -5.70
C ALA A 268 -3.28 5.91 -5.27
N ILE A 269 -4.16 5.00 -4.83
CA ILE A 269 -5.48 5.34 -4.26
C ILE A 269 -5.30 6.20 -3.00
N ALA A 270 -4.38 5.84 -2.11
CA ALA A 270 -4.03 6.69 -0.97
C ALA A 270 -3.45 8.05 -1.41
N GLY A 271 -2.65 8.08 -2.48
CA GLY A 271 -2.14 9.30 -3.09
C GLY A 271 -3.23 10.21 -3.65
N LEU A 272 -4.32 9.66 -4.19
CA LEU A 272 -5.48 10.43 -4.61
C LEU A 272 -6.20 11.07 -3.42
N ALA A 273 -6.33 10.36 -2.30
CA ALA A 273 -6.85 10.93 -1.06
C ALA A 273 -5.93 12.04 -0.54
N ALA A 274 -4.62 11.82 -0.50
CA ALA A 274 -3.63 12.81 -0.10
C ALA A 274 -3.71 14.09 -0.96
N THR A 275 -3.84 13.92 -2.27
CA THR A 275 -3.95 15.02 -3.23
C THR A 275 -5.21 15.85 -2.97
N ALA A 276 -6.36 15.20 -2.80
CA ALA A 276 -7.63 15.88 -2.54
C ALA A 276 -7.62 16.65 -1.21
N LEU A 277 -7.04 16.05 -0.15
CA LEU A 277 -6.85 16.72 1.13
C LEU A 277 -5.91 17.93 1.01
N ALA A 278 -4.78 17.79 0.31
CA ALA A 278 -3.79 18.85 0.16
C ALA A 278 -4.29 20.04 -0.68
N GLU A 279 -5.18 19.82 -1.65
CA GLU A 279 -5.84 20.90 -2.38
C GLU A 279 -6.84 21.66 -1.52
N ARG A 280 -7.53 20.96 -0.59
CA ARG A 280 -8.44 21.60 0.36
C ARG A 280 -7.69 22.46 1.37
N GLU A 281 -6.53 21.99 1.86
CA GLU A 281 -5.66 22.75 2.76
C GLU A 281 -5.16 24.08 2.17
N ALA A 282 -5.26 24.27 0.86
CA ALA A 282 -4.84 25.48 0.16
C ALA A 282 -5.96 26.52 -0.02
N ARG A 283 -7.20 26.18 0.34
CA ARG A 283 -8.38 27.05 0.24
C ARG A 283 -8.72 27.64 1.59
#